data_AF-A0A934RKD0-F1
#
_entry.id   AF-A0A934RKD0-F1
#
_cell.length_a   1.000
_cell.length_b   1.000
_cell.length_c   1.000
_cell.angle_alpha   90.00
_cell.angle_beta   90.00
_cell.angle_gamma   90.00
#
_symmetry.space_group_name_H-M   'P 1'
#
loop_
_entity.id
_entity.type
_entity.pdbx_description
1 polymer ?
#
loop_
_entity_poly.entity_id
_entity_poly.type
_entity_poly.pdbx_seq_one_letter_code
_entity_poly.pdbx_strand_id
1 'polypeptide(L)'
;MKFFVFLCLALTAFSTEKPNILWITSEDNGADWLGCYGNEQARTPHLDALAARSVRFANFYSNAPVCAVARSTILTGVYAPSQGTQHMRSRHPIPASHLPYVSYLREAGYYCTNASKTDFNREGDDKTVWDACHGKAHYKNRAEGQPFFAIFNLTESHESSLFPARIAQRRKSGQLPPEPRLALAEVEVPPYLPDLPEIRSDIADYHDTLTLMDRKVGEILAELEERGLAEDTIVFYYSDHGGALPRGKRYLKDTGVKVPLLIHVPAKWQQLAPHANGEVVSETAAFIDLAPTLLSLAGLPKPAPMLGRAFLGQHREEGDPYVFLFADRFDDIYGMRRGLTDGRFKYIRRFSPHLPAAPYSFYQFGQKGWQAWRQAWQAGELSGRHAAIWESDQPVEELFDTTADPWEVTNLADDPSYQVRLQAMREALAARMVRYRDTGLIPEPMFPQLAPGKPIADFARSHQEEWPELVELAFLASAREVDQVPLLRQKLAAKSPLKRFWAAQGCLILGKQAAPAEPELKALLSDPFSANRIVAAQALAGLGQREAAVKQLLAELADFDHPYTQQFTSNVLQSIAALEEIPQQWVEKALRLKENAQNEYIIRLANRLVEERAE
;
A
#
# COMPACT_ATOMS: atom_id res chain seq x y z
N MET A 1 78.30 -4.48 17.07
CA MET A 1 76.92 -4.05 17.35
C MET A 1 76.23 -3.74 16.03
N LYS A 2 75.28 -4.58 15.59
CA LYS A 2 74.44 -4.31 14.42
C LYS A 2 73.10 -3.76 14.93
N PHE A 3 72.78 -2.52 14.57
CA PHE A 3 71.48 -1.91 14.83
C PHE A 3 70.46 -2.45 13.84
N PHE A 4 69.39 -3.07 14.34
CA PHE A 4 68.19 -3.37 13.56
C PHE A 4 67.18 -2.25 13.83
N VAL A 5 66.89 -1.46 12.79
CA VAL A 5 65.81 -0.46 12.80
C VAL A 5 64.52 -1.21 12.44
N PHE A 6 63.59 -1.31 13.38
CA PHE A 6 62.23 -1.75 13.11
C PHE A 6 61.43 -0.55 12.59
N LEU A 7 61.09 -0.57 11.30
CA LEU A 7 60.19 0.39 10.68
C LEU A 7 58.74 -0.06 10.96
N CYS A 8 58.10 0.54 11.96
CA CYS A 8 56.65 0.39 12.16
C CYS A 8 55.93 1.18 11.04
N LEU A 9 55.44 0.47 10.02
CA LEU A 9 54.40 1.02 9.15
C LEU A 9 53.10 1.12 9.96
N ALA A 10 52.78 2.34 10.41
CA ALA A 10 51.43 2.67 10.83
C ALA A 10 50.52 2.57 9.61
N LEU A 11 49.78 1.46 9.50
CA LEU A 11 48.59 1.40 8.65
C LEU A 11 47.56 2.35 9.29
N THR A 12 47.56 3.61 8.88
CA THR A 12 46.39 4.46 9.05
C THR A 12 45.29 3.82 8.22
N ALA A 13 44.41 3.07 8.88
CA ALA A 13 43.13 2.71 8.31
C ALA A 13 42.45 4.04 7.97
N PHE A 14 42.45 4.42 6.69
CA PHE A 14 41.53 5.43 6.21
C PHE A 14 40.14 4.88 6.48
N SER A 15 39.53 5.33 7.58
CA SER A 15 38.09 5.21 7.76
C SER A 15 37.48 5.91 6.57
N THR A 16 36.98 5.15 5.60
CA THR A 16 36.21 5.71 4.48
C THR A 16 35.06 6.46 5.09
N GLU A 17 35.10 7.79 4.96
CA GLU A 17 34.08 8.68 5.49
C GLU A 17 32.71 8.27 4.92
N LYS A 18 31.68 8.29 5.77
CA LYS A 18 30.32 7.85 5.42
C LYS A 18 29.37 9.05 5.46
N PRO A 19 28.43 9.20 4.51
CA PRO A 19 27.43 10.24 4.58
C PRO A 19 26.48 10.00 5.75
N ASN A 20 25.97 11.08 6.34
CA ASN A 20 24.71 10.99 7.06
C ASN A 20 23.57 10.87 6.04
N ILE A 21 22.47 10.23 6.43
CA ILE A 21 21.31 10.08 5.56
C ILE A 21 20.05 10.47 6.32
N LEU A 22 19.30 11.41 5.75
CA LEU A 22 18.08 11.96 6.32
C LEU A 22 16.91 11.68 5.40
N TRP A 23 15.88 11.00 5.90
CA TRP A 23 14.60 10.85 5.22
C TRP A 23 13.55 11.74 5.90
N ILE A 24 12.98 12.66 5.14
CA ILE A 24 11.82 13.44 5.53
C ILE A 24 10.63 12.84 4.77
N THR A 25 9.64 12.35 5.49
CA THR A 25 8.50 11.67 4.90
C THR A 25 7.20 12.38 5.22
N SER A 26 6.32 12.56 4.25
CA SER A 26 4.94 13.02 4.47
C SER A 26 3.94 11.88 4.31
N GLU A 27 2.88 11.90 5.12
CA GLU A 27 1.78 10.93 5.03
C GLU A 27 0.74 11.30 3.97
N ASP A 28 0.27 10.33 3.19
CA ASP A 28 -0.87 10.48 2.28
C ASP A 28 -0.72 11.68 1.32
N ASN A 29 0.37 11.76 0.52
CA ASN A 29 0.67 12.90 -0.36
C ASN A 29 1.15 12.47 -1.77
N GLY A 30 0.33 12.74 -2.79
CA GLY A 30 0.65 12.49 -4.20
C GLY A 30 1.58 13.55 -4.79
N ALA A 31 2.37 13.19 -5.81
CA ALA A 31 3.27 14.13 -6.48
C ALA A 31 2.53 15.34 -7.08
N ASP A 32 1.32 15.11 -7.60
CA ASP A 32 0.41 16.08 -8.20
C ASP A 32 -0.07 17.20 -7.26
N TRP A 33 0.24 17.12 -5.97
CA TRP A 33 -0.17 18.10 -4.96
C TRP A 33 0.90 19.15 -4.61
N LEU A 34 2.09 19.04 -5.21
CA LEU A 34 3.23 19.92 -4.90
C LEU A 34 3.54 20.90 -6.03
N GLY A 35 3.96 22.12 -5.66
CA GLY A 35 4.33 23.17 -6.64
C GLY A 35 5.49 22.73 -7.52
N CYS A 36 6.50 22.11 -6.92
CA CYS A 36 7.62 21.50 -7.61
C CYS A 36 7.28 20.27 -8.45
N TYR A 37 6.02 19.90 -8.62
CA TYR A 37 5.56 18.89 -9.59
C TYR A 37 4.51 19.45 -10.57
N GLY A 38 4.31 20.77 -10.58
CA GLY A 38 3.48 21.47 -11.55
C GLY A 38 2.10 21.90 -11.04
N ASN A 39 1.79 21.73 -9.75
CA ASN A 39 0.53 22.21 -9.19
C ASN A 39 0.61 23.71 -8.86
N GLU A 40 -0.06 24.54 -9.66
CA GLU A 40 -0.05 26.00 -9.50
C GLU A 40 -0.87 26.49 -8.28
N GLN A 41 -1.79 25.68 -7.75
CA GLN A 41 -2.59 26.02 -6.57
C GLN A 41 -1.86 25.69 -5.24
N ALA A 42 -0.79 24.89 -5.31
CA ALA A 42 0.04 24.52 -4.19
C ALA A 42 0.88 25.70 -3.66
N ARG A 43 1.11 25.70 -2.35
CA ARG A 43 2.07 26.62 -1.70
C ARG A 43 3.02 25.80 -0.86
N THR A 44 4.10 25.36 -1.49
CA THR A 44 5.11 24.47 -0.89
C THR A 44 6.52 25.03 -1.05
N PRO A 45 6.78 26.29 -0.64
CA PRO A 45 8.03 26.98 -0.96
C PRO A 45 9.29 26.28 -0.44
N HIS A 46 9.22 25.55 0.68
CA HIS A 46 10.40 24.84 1.20
C HIS A 46 10.74 23.62 0.35
N LEU A 47 9.74 22.85 -0.08
CA LEU A 47 9.91 21.74 -1.02
C LEU A 47 10.28 22.23 -2.43
N ASP A 48 9.76 23.38 -2.85
CA ASP A 48 10.12 24.01 -4.13
C ASP A 48 11.59 24.43 -4.13
N ALA A 49 12.05 25.06 -3.04
CA ALA A 49 13.46 25.41 -2.85
C ALA A 49 14.35 24.16 -2.74
N LEU A 50 13.91 23.12 -2.04
CA LEU A 50 14.64 21.85 -1.98
C LEU A 50 14.75 21.22 -3.37
N ALA A 51 13.65 21.16 -4.13
CA ALA A 51 13.63 20.57 -5.47
C ALA A 51 14.57 21.29 -6.43
N ALA A 52 14.66 22.63 -6.37
CA ALA A 52 15.57 23.42 -7.19
C ALA A 52 17.05 23.07 -6.99
N ARG A 53 17.42 22.50 -5.83
CA ARG A 53 18.77 22.06 -5.49
C ARG A 53 18.88 20.54 -5.30
N SER A 54 17.92 19.76 -5.78
CA SER A 54 17.89 18.30 -5.63
C SER A 54 17.70 17.61 -6.97
N VAL A 55 17.99 16.33 -7.04
CA VAL A 55 17.48 15.47 -8.10
C VAL A 55 15.99 15.23 -7.84
N ARG A 56 15.13 15.56 -8.82
CA ARG A 56 13.67 15.33 -8.75
C ARG A 56 13.30 14.14 -9.63
N PHE A 57 12.71 13.10 -9.05
CA PHE A 57 12.23 11.94 -9.82
C PHE A 57 10.83 12.20 -10.33
N ALA A 58 10.65 12.18 -11.65
CA ALA A 58 9.35 12.30 -12.29
C ALA A 58 8.48 11.03 -12.11
N ASN A 59 9.13 9.88 -11.91
CA ASN A 59 8.49 8.56 -11.86
C ASN A 59 8.94 7.77 -10.62
N PHE A 60 8.45 8.17 -9.46
CA PHE A 60 8.66 7.44 -8.21
C PHE A 60 7.34 6.93 -7.63
N TYR A 61 7.35 5.66 -7.19
CA TYR A 61 6.13 4.95 -6.86
C TYR A 61 6.19 4.26 -5.49
N SER A 62 5.14 4.44 -4.69
CA SER A 62 4.81 3.53 -3.61
C SER A 62 4.27 2.22 -4.19
N ASN A 63 4.82 1.08 -3.77
CA ASN A 63 4.37 -0.21 -4.31
C ASN A 63 2.94 -0.58 -3.86
N ALA A 64 2.41 0.05 -2.81
CA ALA A 64 1.07 -0.19 -2.30
C ALA A 64 0.41 1.14 -1.83
N PRO A 65 -0.90 1.31 -2.00
CA PRO A 65 -1.54 2.61 -1.75
C PRO A 65 -2.01 2.79 -0.30
N VAL A 66 -1.30 2.19 0.66
CA VAL A 66 -1.56 2.30 2.10
C VAL A 66 -0.27 2.18 2.92
N CYS A 67 -0.20 2.93 4.02
CA CYS A 67 1.01 3.11 4.82
C CYS A 67 1.65 1.80 5.26
N ALA A 68 0.87 0.91 5.89
CA ALA A 68 1.46 -0.25 6.56
C ALA A 68 2.15 -1.21 5.58
N VAL A 69 1.49 -1.46 4.46
CA VAL A 69 1.94 -2.38 3.42
C VAL A 69 3.14 -1.78 2.66
N ALA A 70 3.07 -0.48 2.33
CA ALA A 70 4.16 0.23 1.68
C ALA A 70 5.43 0.28 2.55
N ARG A 71 5.27 0.61 3.84
CA ARG A 71 6.37 0.69 4.83
C ARG A 71 6.98 -0.68 5.12
N SER A 72 6.19 -1.75 5.10
CA SER A 72 6.69 -3.13 5.18
C SER A 72 7.67 -3.43 4.04
N THR A 73 7.36 -2.95 2.83
CA THR A 73 8.21 -3.13 1.65
C THR A 73 9.50 -2.31 1.75
N ILE A 74 9.42 -1.06 2.19
CA ILE A 74 10.61 -0.23 2.45
C ILE A 74 11.50 -0.90 3.49
N LEU A 75 10.93 -1.36 4.62
CA LEU A 75 11.70 -1.84 5.76
C LEU A 75 12.61 -3.02 5.39
N THR A 76 12.12 -3.95 4.56
CA THR A 76 12.85 -5.19 4.24
C THR A 76 13.48 -5.19 2.86
N GLY A 77 13.11 -4.27 1.96
CA GLY A 77 13.47 -4.35 0.55
C GLY A 77 12.85 -5.56 -0.16
N VAL A 78 11.76 -6.11 0.39
CA VAL A 78 11.02 -7.25 -0.16
C VAL A 78 9.56 -6.85 -0.35
N TYR A 79 8.96 -7.22 -1.48
CA TYR A 79 7.54 -6.95 -1.72
C TYR A 79 6.70 -7.57 -0.60
N ALA A 80 5.73 -6.83 -0.07
CA ALA A 80 4.78 -7.35 0.91
C ALA A 80 4.11 -8.68 0.48
N PRO A 81 3.65 -8.84 -0.78
CA PRO A 81 3.14 -10.12 -1.29
C PRO A 81 4.22 -11.19 -1.53
N SER A 82 5.49 -10.96 -1.28
CA SER A 82 6.53 -12.01 -1.26
C SER A 82 6.86 -12.49 0.15
N GLN A 83 6.42 -11.77 1.18
CA GLN A 83 6.69 -12.08 2.57
C GLN A 83 5.44 -12.36 3.41
N GLY A 84 4.23 -12.09 2.87
CA GLY A 84 2.96 -12.34 3.54
C GLY A 84 2.38 -11.15 4.30
N THR A 85 2.84 -9.92 4.03
CA THR A 85 2.40 -8.70 4.73
C THR A 85 1.59 -7.75 3.84
N GLN A 86 0.96 -8.27 2.79
CA GLN A 86 0.17 -7.51 1.83
C GLN A 86 -1.17 -6.99 2.38
N HIS A 87 -1.66 -7.57 3.47
CA HIS A 87 -2.89 -7.13 4.14
C HIS A 87 -2.58 -6.06 5.18
N MET A 88 -3.30 -4.95 5.14
CA MET A 88 -3.08 -3.83 6.06
C MET A 88 -3.34 -4.25 7.52
N ARG A 89 -2.37 -3.94 8.39
CA ARG A 89 -2.36 -4.23 9.84
C ARG A 89 -2.46 -5.70 10.23
N SER A 90 -2.04 -6.62 9.35
CA SER A 90 -2.13 -8.05 9.61
C SER A 90 -1.04 -8.63 10.55
N ARG A 91 0.06 -7.90 10.77
CA ARG A 91 1.11 -8.24 11.76
C ARG A 91 1.60 -9.71 11.71
N HIS A 92 1.64 -10.32 10.52
CA HIS A 92 2.08 -11.71 10.32
C HIS A 92 3.60 -11.89 10.53
N PRO A 93 4.07 -13.10 10.88
CA PRO A 93 5.49 -13.44 10.88
C PRO A 93 6.07 -13.34 9.46
N ILE A 94 7.31 -12.86 9.36
CA ILE A 94 8.08 -12.79 8.10
C ILE A 94 9.31 -13.70 8.17
N PRO A 95 9.88 -14.17 7.04
CA PRO A 95 11.09 -14.98 7.06
C PRO A 95 12.24 -14.31 7.81
N ALA A 96 12.96 -15.06 8.64
CA ALA A 96 14.04 -14.51 9.47
C ALA A 96 15.20 -13.89 8.65
N SER A 97 15.34 -14.28 7.38
CA SER A 97 16.30 -13.68 6.44
C SER A 97 15.90 -12.30 5.93
N HIS A 98 14.64 -11.89 6.09
CA HIS A 98 14.15 -10.57 5.65
C HIS A 98 14.40 -9.54 6.74
N LEU A 99 15.68 -9.32 7.06
CA LEU A 99 16.07 -8.37 8.08
C LEU A 99 15.73 -6.92 7.66
N PRO A 100 15.26 -6.08 8.60
CA PRO A 100 15.12 -4.64 8.38
C PRO A 100 16.43 -4.01 7.90
N TYR A 101 16.37 -3.08 6.95
CA TYR A 101 17.58 -2.41 6.43
C TYR A 101 18.41 -1.73 7.53
N VAL A 102 17.75 -1.25 8.59
CA VAL A 102 18.39 -0.59 9.75
C VAL A 102 19.29 -1.52 10.53
N SER A 103 19.04 -2.83 10.50
CA SER A 103 19.91 -3.81 11.16
C SER A 103 21.31 -3.79 10.53
N TYR A 104 21.38 -3.77 9.19
CA TYR A 104 22.66 -3.68 8.47
C TYR A 104 23.35 -2.34 8.67
N LEU A 105 22.59 -1.23 8.72
CA LEU A 105 23.17 0.10 8.98
C LEU A 105 23.79 0.21 10.37
N ARG A 106 23.10 -0.31 11.40
CA ARG A 106 23.60 -0.31 12.78
C ARG A 106 24.85 -1.17 12.93
N GLU A 107 24.89 -2.33 12.28
CA GLU A 107 26.10 -3.15 12.19
C GLU A 107 27.25 -2.39 11.51
N ALA A 108 26.95 -1.56 10.52
CA ALA A 108 27.91 -0.66 9.87
C ALA A 108 28.24 0.62 10.67
N GLY A 109 27.75 0.75 11.90
CA GLY A 109 28.08 1.84 12.83
C GLY A 109 27.16 3.06 12.79
N TYR A 110 26.08 3.05 12.01
CA TYR A 110 25.13 4.16 11.95
C TYR A 110 24.25 4.21 13.20
N TYR A 111 24.01 5.42 13.71
CA TYR A 111 22.93 5.68 14.66
C TYR A 111 21.60 5.83 13.92
N CYS A 112 20.65 4.92 14.15
CA CYS A 112 19.41 4.83 13.38
C CYS A 112 18.18 5.26 14.18
N THR A 113 17.45 6.28 13.71
CA THR A 113 16.26 6.81 14.40
C THR A 113 15.03 6.89 13.50
N ASN A 114 13.86 6.58 14.08
CA ASN A 114 12.56 6.79 13.45
C ASN A 114 11.67 7.69 14.32
N ALA A 115 11.50 8.94 13.92
CA ALA A 115 10.67 9.91 14.61
C ALA A 115 9.21 9.81 14.15
N SER A 116 8.33 9.52 15.11
CA SER A 116 6.89 9.29 14.86
C SER A 116 6.63 8.07 13.95
N LYS A 117 5.35 7.71 13.79
CA LYS A 117 4.74 6.64 12.98
C LYS A 117 5.61 5.43 12.58
N THR A 118 5.16 4.22 12.93
CA THR A 118 5.75 2.97 12.44
C THR A 118 4.90 2.35 11.35
N ASP A 119 4.00 1.44 11.72
CA ASP A 119 3.19 0.62 10.82
C ASP A 119 4.01 -0.27 9.89
N PHE A 120 5.09 -0.92 10.33
CA PHE A 120 5.89 -1.80 9.45
C PHE A 120 5.24 -3.15 9.10
N ASN A 121 4.01 -3.37 9.58
CA ASN A 121 3.10 -4.44 9.19
C ASN A 121 3.63 -5.88 9.34
N ARG A 122 4.56 -6.08 10.27
CA ARG A 122 5.10 -7.40 10.63
C ARG A 122 4.86 -7.70 12.11
N GLU A 123 4.92 -8.97 12.46
CA GLU A 123 4.92 -9.42 13.84
C GLU A 123 6.08 -8.80 14.64
N GLY A 124 5.85 -8.54 15.93
CA GLY A 124 6.84 -8.02 16.87
C GLY A 124 6.74 -6.51 17.11
N ASP A 125 7.64 -6.01 17.95
CA ASP A 125 7.70 -4.58 18.29
C ASP A 125 8.62 -3.82 17.33
N ASP A 126 7.98 -2.99 16.49
CA ASP A 126 8.64 -2.10 15.54
C ASP A 126 9.74 -1.24 16.17
N LYS A 127 9.66 -0.91 17.46
CA LYS A 127 10.63 -0.02 18.12
C LYS A 127 11.99 -0.66 18.32
N THR A 128 12.03 -1.99 18.43
CA THR A 128 13.23 -2.75 18.82
C THR A 128 14.33 -2.77 17.76
N VAL A 129 14.01 -2.41 16.50
CA VAL A 129 14.96 -2.45 15.39
C VAL A 129 15.78 -1.16 15.23
N TRP A 130 15.41 -0.11 15.98
CA TRP A 130 16.02 1.23 15.94
C TRP A 130 16.86 1.49 17.19
N ASP A 131 17.78 2.46 17.12
CA ASP A 131 18.40 3.01 18.34
C ASP A 131 17.43 3.93 19.09
N ALA A 132 16.55 4.63 18.36
CA ALA A 132 15.42 5.37 18.94
C ALA A 132 14.21 5.37 18.00
N CYS A 133 13.03 4.99 18.51
CA CYS A 133 11.78 4.98 17.76
C CYS A 133 10.59 5.49 18.59
N HIS A 134 10.36 6.80 18.54
CA HIS A 134 9.27 7.51 19.23
C HIS A 134 9.15 8.93 18.68
N GLY A 135 8.11 9.69 19.08
CA GLY A 135 7.88 11.06 18.57
C GLY A 135 8.95 12.12 18.93
N LYS A 136 10.00 11.74 19.64
CA LYS A 136 11.17 12.60 19.95
C LYS A 136 12.50 11.96 19.51
N ALA A 137 12.43 10.84 18.77
CA ALA A 137 13.64 10.19 18.27
C ALA A 137 14.38 11.15 17.34
N HIS A 138 15.70 11.19 17.45
CA HIS A 138 16.49 12.21 16.78
C HIS A 138 17.94 11.81 16.62
N TYR A 139 18.55 12.14 15.48
CA TYR A 139 19.99 11.95 15.22
C TYR A 139 20.94 12.72 16.17
N LYS A 140 20.41 13.59 17.03
CA LYS A 140 21.19 14.40 17.99
C LYS A 140 21.81 13.57 19.11
N ASN A 141 21.27 12.39 19.37
CA ASN A 141 21.67 11.55 20.50
C ASN A 141 22.79 10.54 20.14
N ARG A 142 23.38 10.67 18.95
CA ARG A 142 24.50 9.83 18.48
C ARG A 142 25.83 10.25 19.13
N ALA A 143 26.83 9.37 19.07
CA ALA A 143 28.18 9.72 19.49
C ALA A 143 28.85 10.73 18.53
N GLU A 144 29.83 11.49 19.02
CA GLU A 144 30.60 12.42 18.20
C GLU A 144 31.28 11.70 17.02
N GLY A 145 31.16 12.27 15.81
CA GLY A 145 31.68 11.68 14.57
C GLY A 145 30.93 10.43 14.07
N GLN A 146 29.93 9.93 14.80
CA GLN A 146 29.14 8.78 14.37
C GLN A 146 28.21 9.19 13.19
N PRO A 147 28.16 8.42 12.09
CA PRO A 147 27.19 8.68 11.02
C PRO A 147 25.78 8.35 11.50
N PHE A 148 24.77 9.02 10.96
CA PHE A 148 23.37 8.74 11.29
C PHE A 148 22.51 8.41 10.08
N PHE A 149 21.48 7.61 10.35
CA PHE A 149 20.31 7.48 9.51
C PHE A 149 19.09 7.93 10.33
N ALA A 150 18.35 8.92 9.85
CA ALA A 150 17.19 9.43 10.56
C ALA A 150 15.98 9.59 9.65
N ILE A 151 14.81 9.20 10.16
CA ILE A 151 13.52 9.43 9.51
C ILE A 151 12.69 10.37 10.37
N PHE A 152 12.12 11.40 9.75
CA PHE A 152 11.02 12.18 10.30
C PHE A 152 9.74 11.91 9.53
N ASN A 153 8.71 11.39 10.22
CA ASN A 153 7.40 11.13 9.62
C ASN A 153 6.42 12.27 9.97
N LEU A 154 6.08 13.07 8.96
CA LEU A 154 5.18 14.22 9.02
C LEU A 154 3.74 13.79 8.72
N THR A 155 2.85 13.95 9.69
CA THR A 155 1.45 13.45 9.64
C THR A 155 0.45 14.55 9.26
N GLU A 156 0.94 15.72 8.89
CA GLU A 156 0.17 16.93 8.63
C GLU A 156 -0.82 16.75 7.48
N SER A 157 -0.47 15.97 6.46
CA SER A 157 -1.28 15.65 5.27
C SER A 157 -2.05 14.32 5.35
N HIS A 158 -1.94 13.56 6.45
CA HIS A 158 -2.64 12.27 6.62
C HIS A 158 -4.17 12.42 6.47
N GLU A 159 -4.90 11.38 6.00
CA GLU A 159 -6.35 11.46 5.70
C GLU A 159 -7.21 12.00 6.85
N SER A 160 -6.84 11.73 8.10
CA SER A 160 -7.55 12.24 9.29
C SER A 160 -7.37 13.74 9.53
N SER A 161 -6.37 14.35 8.89
CA SER A 161 -6.16 15.79 8.88
C SER A 161 -7.28 16.54 8.18
N LEU A 162 -8.03 15.87 7.29
CA LEU A 162 -9.19 16.42 6.59
C LEU A 162 -10.51 16.21 7.34
N PHE A 163 -10.49 15.56 8.51
CA PHE A 163 -11.73 15.38 9.27
C PHE A 163 -12.18 16.73 9.87
N PRO A 164 -13.49 17.03 9.90
CA PRO A 164 -14.00 18.33 10.33
C PRO A 164 -13.48 18.78 11.71
N ALA A 165 -13.42 17.86 12.67
CA ALA A 165 -12.91 18.14 14.02
C ALA A 165 -11.42 18.52 14.01
N ARG A 166 -10.62 17.88 13.16
CA ARG A 166 -9.19 18.12 13.04
C ARG A 166 -8.89 19.44 12.35
N ILE A 167 -9.63 19.76 11.28
CA ILE A 167 -9.55 21.07 10.61
C ILE A 167 -9.94 22.19 11.59
N ALA A 168 -11.08 22.08 12.26
CA ALA A 168 -11.52 23.07 13.25
C ALA A 168 -10.49 23.27 14.37
N GLN A 169 -9.92 22.18 14.89
CA GLN A 169 -8.85 22.23 15.89
C GLN A 169 -7.64 23.03 15.39
N ARG A 170 -7.17 22.75 14.16
CA ARG A 170 -5.96 23.39 13.61
C ARG A 170 -6.17 24.86 13.24
N ARG A 171 -7.37 25.24 12.79
CA ARG A 171 -7.74 26.66 12.61
C ARG A 171 -7.74 27.40 13.95
N LYS A 172 -8.38 26.82 14.96
CA LYS A 172 -8.44 27.39 16.32
C LYS A 172 -7.05 27.57 16.94
N SER A 173 -6.12 26.64 16.70
CA SER A 173 -4.74 26.73 17.21
C SER A 173 -3.83 27.62 16.36
N GLY A 174 -4.31 28.19 15.25
CA GLY A 174 -3.51 29.01 14.32
C GLY A 174 -2.51 28.20 13.49
N GLN A 175 -2.65 26.88 13.44
CA GLN A 175 -1.82 26.03 12.57
C GLN A 175 -2.23 26.12 11.10
N LEU A 176 -3.52 26.31 10.84
CA LEU A 176 -4.11 26.60 9.54
C LEU A 176 -4.71 28.02 9.54
N PRO A 177 -4.87 28.66 8.37
CA PRO A 177 -5.57 29.94 8.28
C PRO A 177 -7.04 29.83 8.76
N PRO A 178 -7.63 30.92 9.28
CA PRO A 178 -8.99 30.90 9.81
C PRO A 178 -10.04 30.50 8.77
N GLU A 179 -9.78 30.80 7.50
CA GLU A 179 -10.56 30.36 6.33
C GLU A 179 -9.63 29.69 5.31
N PRO A 180 -10.13 28.78 4.46
CA PRO A 180 -9.33 28.17 3.41
C PRO A 180 -8.65 29.22 2.53
N ARG A 181 -7.39 28.99 2.18
CA ARG A 181 -6.64 29.93 1.33
C ARG A 181 -7.15 29.97 -0.11
N LEU A 182 -7.66 28.85 -0.62
CA LEU A 182 -8.33 28.79 -1.91
C LEU A 182 -9.83 28.98 -1.70
N ALA A 183 -10.42 29.94 -2.39
CA ALA A 183 -11.87 30.06 -2.40
C ALA A 183 -12.47 28.82 -3.09
N LEU A 184 -13.59 28.30 -2.59
CA LEU A 184 -14.17 27.06 -3.13
C LEU A 184 -14.48 27.15 -4.65
N ALA A 185 -14.83 28.34 -5.13
CA ALA A 185 -15.09 28.60 -6.55
C ALA A 185 -13.82 28.57 -7.42
N GLU A 186 -12.64 28.73 -6.82
CA GLU A 186 -11.33 28.71 -7.50
C GLU A 186 -10.69 27.31 -7.46
N VAL A 187 -11.21 26.39 -6.66
CA VAL A 187 -10.70 25.02 -6.57
C VAL A 187 -10.84 24.31 -7.92
N GLU A 188 -9.75 23.75 -8.41
CA GLU A 188 -9.77 22.85 -9.55
C GLU A 188 -10.12 21.45 -9.07
N VAL A 189 -11.28 20.93 -9.50
CA VAL A 189 -11.73 19.58 -9.13
C VAL A 189 -11.22 18.59 -10.18
N PRO A 190 -10.39 17.60 -9.82
CA PRO A 190 -9.94 16.59 -10.76
C PRO A 190 -11.12 15.85 -11.42
N PRO A 191 -11.03 15.49 -12.71
CA PRO A 191 -12.17 15.00 -13.52
C PRO A 191 -12.70 13.62 -13.08
N TYR A 192 -12.04 12.97 -12.14
CA TYR A 192 -12.48 11.70 -11.55
C TYR A 192 -13.36 11.88 -10.31
N LEU A 193 -13.41 13.09 -9.74
CA LEU A 193 -14.28 13.44 -8.63
C LEU A 193 -15.55 14.14 -9.15
N PRO A 194 -16.72 13.92 -8.55
CA PRO A 194 -17.87 14.75 -8.82
C PRO A 194 -17.64 16.15 -8.26
N ASP A 195 -18.17 17.16 -8.94
CA ASP A 195 -18.03 18.55 -8.56
C ASP A 195 -19.06 18.92 -7.47
N LEU A 196 -18.76 18.57 -6.22
CA LEU A 196 -19.60 18.83 -5.05
C LEU A 196 -18.94 19.85 -4.12
N PRO A 197 -19.71 20.72 -3.42
CA PRO A 197 -19.17 21.71 -2.49
C PRO A 197 -18.25 21.11 -1.40
N GLU A 198 -18.61 19.94 -0.88
CA GLU A 198 -17.83 19.23 0.14
C GLU A 198 -16.51 18.70 -0.40
N ILE A 199 -16.48 18.26 -1.67
CA ILE A 199 -15.25 17.85 -2.33
C ILE A 199 -14.33 19.05 -2.56
N ARG A 200 -14.89 20.18 -3.02
CA ARG A 200 -14.13 21.44 -3.13
C ARG A 200 -13.57 21.88 -1.78
N SER A 201 -14.37 21.74 -0.71
CA SER A 201 -13.94 22.04 0.66
C SER A 201 -12.77 21.17 1.09
N ASP A 202 -12.84 19.85 0.88
CA ASP A 202 -11.77 18.93 1.26
C ASP A 202 -10.49 19.21 0.46
N ILE A 203 -10.58 19.56 -0.84
CA ILE A 203 -9.42 19.96 -1.66
C ILE A 203 -8.78 21.26 -1.13
N ALA A 204 -9.59 22.28 -0.83
CA ALA A 204 -9.08 23.54 -0.29
C ALA A 204 -8.40 23.35 1.07
N ASP A 205 -9.02 22.58 1.97
CA ASP A 205 -8.45 22.21 3.26
C ASP A 205 -7.14 21.42 3.08
N TYR A 206 -7.09 20.52 2.11
CA TYR A 206 -5.89 19.73 1.82
C TYR A 206 -4.70 20.58 1.39
N HIS A 207 -4.89 21.58 0.52
CA HIS A 207 -3.85 22.55 0.17
C HIS A 207 -3.27 23.29 1.39
N ASP A 208 -4.11 23.64 2.37
CA ASP A 208 -3.66 24.29 3.60
C ASP A 208 -2.89 23.31 4.51
N THR A 209 -3.33 22.05 4.58
CA THR A 209 -2.57 21.01 5.31
C THR A 209 -1.21 20.71 4.68
N LEU A 210 -1.09 20.78 3.35
CA LEU A 210 0.18 20.63 2.64
C LEU A 210 1.09 21.84 2.87
N THR A 211 0.55 23.05 2.93
CA THR A 211 1.31 24.25 3.31
C THR A 211 1.87 24.13 4.74
N LEU A 212 1.07 23.59 5.67
CA LEU A 212 1.51 23.28 7.03
C LEU A 212 2.62 22.22 7.06
N MET A 213 2.49 21.15 6.26
CA MET A 213 3.48 20.08 6.12
C MET A 213 4.80 20.62 5.56
N ASP A 214 4.75 21.45 4.51
CA ASP A 214 5.90 22.08 3.89
C ASP A 214 6.70 22.95 4.88
N ARG A 215 5.99 23.72 5.73
CA ARG A 215 6.64 24.46 6.82
C ARG A 215 7.43 23.53 7.77
N LYS A 216 6.90 22.35 8.08
CA LYS A 216 7.60 21.35 8.92
C LYS A 216 8.82 20.76 8.22
N VAL A 217 8.78 20.58 6.90
CA VAL A 217 9.97 20.23 6.11
C VAL A 217 11.02 21.34 6.24
N GLY A 218 10.62 22.61 6.08
CA GLY A 218 11.50 23.77 6.25
C GLY A 218 12.18 23.83 7.62
N GLU A 219 11.43 23.59 8.70
CA GLU A 219 11.97 23.53 10.07
C GLU A 219 13.06 22.46 10.23
N ILE A 220 12.86 21.27 9.65
CA ILE A 220 13.84 20.17 9.71
C ILE A 220 15.11 20.50 8.92
N LEU A 221 14.96 21.06 7.71
CA LEU A 221 16.08 21.44 6.85
C LEU A 221 16.91 22.58 7.48
N ALA A 222 16.24 23.59 8.05
CA ALA A 222 16.90 24.69 8.74
C ALA A 222 17.72 24.19 9.94
N GLU A 223 17.18 23.27 10.73
CA GLU A 223 17.93 22.70 11.86
C GLU A 223 19.19 21.94 11.41
N LEU A 224 19.12 21.22 10.28
CA LEU A 224 20.27 20.52 9.72
C LEU A 224 21.38 21.50 9.30
N GLU A 225 21.00 22.62 8.68
CA GLU A 225 21.89 23.73 8.29
C GLU A 225 22.49 24.43 9.52
N GLU A 226 21.66 24.82 10.50
CA GLU A 226 22.09 25.48 11.75
C GLU A 226 23.11 24.65 12.55
N ARG A 227 23.03 23.32 12.43
CA ARG A 227 23.95 22.39 13.10
C ARG A 227 25.23 22.13 12.30
N GLY A 228 25.38 22.72 11.12
CA GLY A 228 26.53 22.50 10.25
C GLY A 228 26.61 21.07 9.70
N LEU A 229 25.49 20.35 9.61
CA LEU A 229 25.44 18.96 9.14
C LEU A 229 25.04 18.83 7.67
N ALA A 230 24.65 19.93 7.02
CA ALA A 230 24.11 19.91 5.66
C ALA A 230 25.09 19.32 4.63
N GLU A 231 26.35 19.74 4.63
CA GLU A 231 27.36 19.25 3.67
C GLU A 231 27.74 17.77 3.86
N ASP A 232 27.41 17.21 5.02
CA ASP A 232 27.67 15.81 5.36
C ASP A 232 26.44 14.90 5.20
N THR A 233 25.28 15.46 4.82
CA THR A 233 24.01 14.74 4.86
C THR A 233 23.33 14.67 3.50
N ILE A 234 23.10 13.44 3.02
CA ILE A 234 22.22 13.20 1.88
C ILE A 234 20.76 13.26 2.37
N VAL A 235 19.96 14.13 1.77
CA VAL A 235 18.56 14.35 2.17
C VAL A 235 17.61 13.77 1.14
N PHE A 236 16.68 12.94 1.59
CA PHE A 236 15.55 12.46 0.83
C PHE A 236 14.27 13.11 1.35
N TYR A 237 13.43 13.58 0.44
CA TYR A 237 12.02 13.84 0.72
C TYR A 237 11.15 12.94 -0.14
N TYR A 238 10.19 12.25 0.47
CA TYR A 238 9.16 11.48 -0.25
C TYR A 238 7.86 11.34 0.57
N SER A 239 6.78 10.88 -0.05
CA SER A 239 5.55 10.50 0.67
C SER A 239 5.34 9.00 0.71
N ASP A 240 4.75 8.46 1.79
CA ASP A 240 4.55 7.02 2.02
C ASP A 240 3.56 6.34 1.05
N HIS A 241 2.63 7.10 0.48
CA HIS A 241 1.80 6.74 -0.68
C HIS A 241 1.07 8.00 -1.19
N GLY A 242 0.19 7.84 -2.18
CA GLY A 242 -0.56 8.95 -2.78
C GLY A 242 -1.56 9.62 -1.84
N GLY A 243 -2.31 10.58 -2.38
CA GLY A 243 -3.04 11.61 -1.64
C GLY A 243 -4.17 11.13 -0.72
N ALA A 244 -4.56 12.00 0.21
CA ALA A 244 -5.62 11.78 1.20
C ALA A 244 -7.05 11.87 0.65
N LEU A 245 -7.22 12.44 -0.54
CA LEU A 245 -8.52 12.65 -1.17
C LEU A 245 -9.10 11.37 -1.79
N PRO A 246 -10.41 11.34 -2.11
CA PRO A 246 -11.02 10.19 -2.76
C PRO A 246 -10.26 9.77 -4.02
N ARG A 247 -10.21 8.45 -4.29
CA ARG A 247 -9.37 7.83 -5.34
C ARG A 247 -7.84 8.00 -5.18
N GLY A 248 -7.36 8.54 -4.06
CA GLY A 248 -5.94 8.53 -3.67
C GLY A 248 -5.57 7.23 -2.94
N LYS A 249 -5.35 7.32 -1.62
CA LYS A 249 -5.16 6.16 -0.73
C LYS A 249 -6.16 5.03 -1.02
N ARG A 250 -5.67 3.79 -1.03
CA ARG A 250 -6.39 2.53 -1.38
C ARG A 250 -6.57 2.26 -2.89
N TYR A 251 -6.03 3.09 -3.79
CA TYR A 251 -6.15 2.92 -5.24
C TYR A 251 -4.78 2.80 -5.92
N LEU A 252 -4.65 1.91 -6.91
CA LEU A 252 -3.40 1.72 -7.68
C LEU A 252 -3.18 2.75 -8.81
N LYS A 253 -4.10 3.72 -8.92
CA LYS A 253 -3.96 4.92 -9.76
C LYS A 253 -2.77 5.75 -9.32
N ASP A 254 -2.20 6.56 -10.20
CA ASP A 254 -1.10 7.48 -9.88
C ASP A 254 -1.45 8.38 -8.69
N THR A 255 -2.71 8.81 -8.56
CA THR A 255 -3.21 9.53 -7.38
C THR A 255 -3.01 8.80 -6.05
N GLY A 256 -2.89 7.47 -6.06
CA GLY A 256 -2.69 6.63 -4.87
C GLY A 256 -1.29 6.03 -4.72
N VAL A 257 -0.48 5.99 -5.79
CA VAL A 257 0.86 5.36 -5.75
C VAL A 257 2.00 6.19 -6.32
N LYS A 258 1.76 7.23 -7.14
CA LYS A 258 2.83 8.09 -7.65
C LYS A 258 3.12 9.20 -6.64
N VAL A 259 4.29 9.13 -6.02
CA VAL A 259 4.66 9.97 -4.88
C VAL A 259 5.88 10.82 -5.22
N PRO A 260 6.05 11.99 -4.59
CA PRO A 260 7.22 12.81 -4.84
C PRO A 260 8.48 12.09 -4.33
N LEU A 261 9.60 12.29 -5.03
CA LEU A 261 10.93 11.99 -4.52
C LEU A 261 11.91 13.09 -4.92
N LEU A 262 12.48 13.74 -3.90
CA LEU A 262 13.57 14.70 -4.02
C LEU A 262 14.79 14.11 -3.30
N ILE A 263 15.95 14.13 -3.95
CA ILE A 263 17.20 13.69 -3.34
C ILE A 263 18.23 14.82 -3.49
N HIS A 264 18.58 15.45 -2.38
CA HIS A 264 19.69 16.40 -2.32
C HIS A 264 20.97 15.65 -1.93
N VAL A 265 21.96 15.71 -2.80
CA VAL A 265 23.28 15.11 -2.56
C VAL A 265 24.31 16.25 -2.46
N PRO A 266 24.88 16.53 -1.28
CA PRO A 266 25.88 17.59 -1.15
C PRO A 266 27.11 17.37 -2.03
N ALA A 267 27.84 18.44 -2.35
CA ALA A 267 29.00 18.38 -3.24
C ALA A 267 30.05 17.34 -2.79
N LYS A 268 30.21 17.17 -1.46
CA LYS A 268 31.08 16.16 -0.83
C LYS A 268 30.76 14.71 -1.23
N TRP A 269 29.49 14.43 -1.56
CA TRP A 269 28.97 13.10 -1.83
C TRP A 269 28.50 12.92 -3.27
N GLN A 270 28.73 13.90 -4.16
CA GLN A 270 28.22 13.88 -5.54
C GLN A 270 28.66 12.63 -6.33
N GLN A 271 29.82 12.04 -6.00
CA GLN A 271 30.30 10.78 -6.57
C GLN A 271 29.39 9.57 -6.29
N LEU A 272 28.49 9.66 -5.30
CA LEU A 272 27.52 8.62 -4.98
C LEU A 272 26.20 8.79 -5.76
N ALA A 273 26.05 9.86 -6.54
CA ALA A 273 24.85 10.16 -7.30
C ALA A 273 25.12 10.10 -8.81
N PRO A 274 24.28 9.38 -9.59
CA PRO A 274 24.40 9.35 -11.04
C PRO A 274 23.93 10.65 -11.72
N HIS A 275 23.18 11.49 -11.01
CA HIS A 275 22.58 12.73 -11.51
C HIS A 275 23.04 13.93 -10.68
N ALA A 276 23.16 15.09 -11.31
CA ALA A 276 23.46 16.34 -10.62
C ALA A 276 22.21 16.92 -9.96
N ASN A 277 22.40 17.64 -8.86
CA ASN A 277 21.34 18.44 -8.25
C ASN A 277 20.74 19.44 -9.27
N GLY A 278 19.42 19.59 -9.24
CA GLY A 278 18.65 20.42 -10.19
C GLY A 278 18.12 19.63 -11.40
N GLU A 279 18.56 18.39 -11.62
CA GLU A 279 18.05 17.54 -12.69
C GLU A 279 16.67 16.95 -12.37
N VAL A 280 15.87 16.76 -13.43
CA VAL A 280 14.62 16.00 -13.39
C VAL A 280 14.84 14.66 -14.08
N VAL A 281 14.67 13.57 -13.35
CA VAL A 281 14.99 12.22 -13.80
C VAL A 281 13.71 11.44 -14.09
N SER A 282 13.62 10.86 -15.28
CA SER A 282 12.49 10.01 -15.71
C SER A 282 12.71 8.52 -15.44
N GLU A 283 13.89 8.14 -14.93
CA GLU A 283 14.18 6.79 -14.46
C GLU A 283 13.12 6.37 -13.45
N THR A 284 12.53 5.18 -13.66
CA THR A 284 11.50 4.69 -12.76
C THR A 284 12.13 4.03 -11.54
N ALA A 285 11.69 4.44 -10.36
CA ALA A 285 12.07 3.82 -9.08
C ALA A 285 10.83 3.65 -8.19
N ALA A 286 10.94 2.77 -7.20
CA ALA A 286 9.86 2.52 -6.27
C ALA A 286 10.36 2.25 -4.84
N PHE A 287 9.43 2.10 -3.90
CA PHE A 287 9.73 1.87 -2.49
C PHE A 287 10.60 0.65 -2.22
N ILE A 288 10.43 -0.40 -3.02
CA ILE A 288 11.28 -1.60 -2.98
C ILE A 288 12.78 -1.28 -3.14
N ASP A 289 13.10 -0.17 -3.82
CA ASP A 289 14.47 0.25 -4.14
C ASP A 289 15.11 1.12 -3.04
N LEU A 290 14.34 1.62 -2.07
CA LEU A 290 14.86 2.53 -1.04
C LEU A 290 15.83 1.85 -0.09
N ALA A 291 15.51 0.65 0.40
CA ALA A 291 16.41 -0.13 1.26
C ALA A 291 17.76 -0.46 0.60
N PRO A 292 17.81 -1.08 -0.59
CA PRO A 292 19.08 -1.36 -1.25
C PRO A 292 19.84 -0.08 -1.62
N THR A 293 19.16 1.00 -1.99
CA THR A 293 19.80 2.30 -2.24
C THR A 293 20.46 2.87 -0.98
N LEU A 294 19.79 2.75 0.17
CA LEU A 294 20.34 3.20 1.44
C LEU A 294 21.59 2.42 1.85
N LEU A 295 21.57 1.09 1.66
CA LEU A 295 22.75 0.25 1.88
C LEU A 295 23.90 0.62 0.93
N SER A 296 23.59 0.85 -0.34
CA SER A 296 24.56 1.26 -1.36
C SER A 296 25.23 2.61 -1.05
N LEU A 297 24.48 3.59 -0.54
CA LEU A 297 25.01 4.87 -0.06
C LEU A 297 25.92 4.71 1.17
N ALA A 298 25.64 3.71 2.01
CA ALA A 298 26.48 3.35 3.16
C ALA A 298 27.71 2.50 2.79
N GLY A 299 27.91 2.18 1.49
CA GLY A 299 28.99 1.32 1.00
C GLY A 299 28.77 -0.17 1.30
N LEU A 300 27.52 -0.58 1.50
CA LEU A 300 27.13 -1.96 1.80
C LEU A 300 26.48 -2.62 0.57
N PRO A 301 26.79 -3.89 0.27
CA PRO A 301 26.12 -4.61 -0.79
C PRO A 301 24.67 -4.93 -0.43
N LYS A 302 23.82 -5.10 -1.45
CA LYS A 302 22.44 -5.55 -1.30
C LYS A 302 22.39 -7.03 -0.83
N PRO A 303 21.71 -7.35 0.30
CA PRO A 303 21.47 -8.73 0.71
C PRO A 303 20.59 -9.49 -0.28
N ALA A 304 20.86 -10.79 -0.48
CA ALA A 304 20.16 -11.62 -1.46
C ALA A 304 18.62 -11.64 -1.36
N PRO A 305 17.98 -11.55 -0.17
CA PRO A 305 16.52 -11.50 -0.10
C PRO A 305 15.90 -10.22 -0.66
N MET A 306 16.63 -9.10 -0.71
CA MET A 306 16.08 -7.83 -1.21
C MET A 306 15.84 -7.93 -2.72
N LEU A 307 14.61 -7.64 -3.13
CA LEU A 307 14.16 -7.75 -4.52
C LEU A 307 14.33 -6.45 -5.30
N GLY A 308 14.42 -5.32 -4.61
CA GLY A 308 14.67 -4.02 -5.23
C GLY A 308 16.12 -3.88 -5.69
N ARG A 309 16.44 -2.70 -6.20
CA ARG A 309 17.80 -2.35 -6.64
C ARG A 309 18.27 -1.04 -6.02
N ALA A 310 19.58 -0.89 -5.91
CA ALA A 310 20.13 0.42 -5.59
C ALA A 310 20.10 1.28 -6.86
N PHE A 311 19.52 2.47 -6.80
CA PHE A 311 19.57 3.44 -7.92
C PHE A 311 20.56 4.59 -7.67
N LEU A 312 21.11 4.70 -6.45
CA LEU A 312 22.27 5.53 -6.08
C LEU A 312 23.35 4.68 -5.37
N GLY A 313 24.52 5.28 -5.16
CA GLY A 313 25.62 4.73 -4.37
C GLY A 313 26.52 3.75 -5.12
N GLN A 314 27.44 3.14 -4.39
CA GLN A 314 28.54 2.33 -4.94
C GLN A 314 28.07 1.03 -5.61
N HIS A 315 26.87 0.57 -5.27
CA HIS A 315 26.27 -0.67 -5.75
C HIS A 315 25.06 -0.42 -6.66
N ARG A 316 25.01 0.74 -7.34
CA ARG A 316 23.91 1.05 -8.29
C ARG A 316 23.76 -0.06 -9.33
N GLU A 317 22.51 -0.45 -9.58
CA GLU A 317 22.09 -1.45 -10.56
C GLU A 317 21.02 -0.84 -11.50
N GLU A 318 20.97 -1.32 -12.74
CA GLU A 318 19.87 -1.00 -13.66
C GLU A 318 18.58 -1.70 -13.23
N GLY A 319 17.44 -1.04 -13.47
CA GLY A 319 16.12 -1.47 -13.00
C GLY A 319 15.34 -2.39 -13.92
N ASP A 320 14.37 -3.07 -13.33
CA ASP A 320 13.23 -3.61 -14.08
C ASP A 320 12.50 -2.43 -14.76
N PRO A 321 12.16 -2.51 -16.06
CA PRO A 321 11.41 -1.46 -16.74
C PRO A 321 10.00 -1.24 -16.16
N TYR A 322 9.50 -2.15 -15.32
CA TYR A 322 8.20 -2.03 -14.67
C TYR A 322 8.31 -1.98 -13.14
N VAL A 323 7.53 -1.08 -12.55
CA VAL A 323 7.23 -1.11 -11.12
C VAL A 323 6.06 -2.04 -10.87
N PHE A 324 6.24 -2.99 -9.95
CA PHE A 324 5.18 -3.86 -9.47
C PHE A 324 4.34 -3.18 -8.37
N LEU A 325 3.03 -3.10 -8.60
CA LEU A 325 2.06 -2.47 -7.72
C LEU A 325 1.08 -3.50 -7.18
N PHE A 326 0.68 -3.39 -5.90
CA PHE A 326 -0.23 -4.35 -5.28
C PHE A 326 -1.17 -3.73 -4.24
N ALA A 327 -2.36 -4.31 -4.17
CA ALA A 327 -3.42 -3.98 -3.22
C ALA A 327 -4.18 -5.26 -2.88
N ASP A 328 -4.43 -5.53 -1.60
CA ASP A 328 -5.16 -6.71 -1.14
C ASP A 328 -6.27 -6.30 -0.16
N ARG A 329 -6.06 -6.50 1.14
CA ARG A 329 -6.99 -6.07 2.18
C ARG A 329 -6.55 -4.74 2.77
N PHE A 330 -7.45 -3.75 2.81
CA PHE A 330 -7.25 -2.48 3.48
C PHE A 330 -8.16 -2.40 4.69
N ASP A 331 -7.59 -2.47 5.88
CA ASP A 331 -8.37 -2.59 7.11
C ASP A 331 -9.39 -3.74 6.99
N ASP A 332 -10.68 -3.44 7.03
CA ASP A 332 -11.77 -4.41 6.88
C ASP A 332 -12.13 -4.76 5.43
N ILE A 333 -11.61 -4.05 4.42
CA ILE A 333 -12.05 -4.19 3.03
C ILE A 333 -11.19 -5.17 2.25
N TYR A 334 -11.81 -6.20 1.67
CA TYR A 334 -11.15 -7.12 0.75
C TYR A 334 -11.25 -6.65 -0.70
N GLY A 335 -10.16 -6.80 -1.47
CA GLY A 335 -10.19 -6.63 -2.92
C GLY A 335 -8.79 -6.70 -3.53
N MET A 336 -8.44 -7.85 -4.10
CA MET A 336 -7.11 -8.05 -4.69
C MET A 336 -6.98 -7.34 -6.04
N ARG A 337 -5.99 -6.47 -6.15
CA ARG A 337 -5.52 -5.87 -7.41
C ARG A 337 -4.01 -5.96 -7.53
N ARG A 338 -3.53 -6.06 -8.75
CA ARG A 338 -2.10 -5.96 -9.10
C ARG A 338 -1.94 -5.01 -10.26
N GLY A 339 -0.77 -4.38 -10.38
CA GLY A 339 -0.49 -3.50 -11.49
C GLY A 339 0.97 -3.41 -11.86
N LEU A 340 1.22 -2.88 -13.05
CA LEU A 340 2.53 -2.53 -13.56
C LEU A 340 2.50 -1.11 -14.12
N THR A 341 3.58 -0.35 -13.93
CA THR A 341 3.80 0.92 -14.65
C THR A 341 5.24 0.99 -15.15
N ASP A 342 5.43 1.49 -16.38
CA ASP A 342 6.76 1.81 -16.95
C ASP A 342 7.07 3.32 -16.91
N GLY A 343 6.27 4.10 -16.16
CA GLY A 343 6.35 5.56 -16.08
C GLY A 343 5.45 6.29 -17.07
N ARG A 344 4.93 5.60 -18.11
CA ARG A 344 3.90 6.13 -19.03
C ARG A 344 2.67 5.25 -19.08
N PHE A 345 2.83 3.96 -19.37
CA PHE A 345 1.71 3.04 -19.42
C PHE A 345 1.50 2.42 -18.05
N LYS A 346 0.26 2.45 -17.57
CA LYS A 346 -0.15 1.74 -16.37
C LYS A 346 -1.19 0.67 -16.70
N TYR A 347 -0.90 -0.55 -16.29
CA TYR A 347 -1.81 -1.69 -16.35
C TYR A 347 -2.23 -2.08 -14.94
N ILE A 348 -3.52 -2.26 -14.71
CA ILE A 348 -4.09 -2.74 -13.45
C ILE A 348 -5.01 -3.92 -13.76
N ARG A 349 -4.82 -5.02 -13.02
CA ARG A 349 -5.71 -6.18 -13.03
C ARG A 349 -6.43 -6.32 -11.70
N ARG A 350 -7.73 -6.54 -11.77
CA ARG A 350 -8.61 -6.79 -10.62
C ARG A 350 -8.98 -8.26 -10.56
N PHE A 351 -8.67 -8.90 -9.43
CA PHE A 351 -9.00 -10.31 -9.19
C PHE A 351 -10.33 -10.51 -8.46
N SER A 352 -10.97 -9.42 -8.04
CA SER A 352 -12.31 -9.39 -7.43
C SER A 352 -13.22 -8.40 -8.17
N PRO A 353 -13.48 -8.57 -9.48
CA PRO A 353 -14.21 -7.60 -10.28
C PRO A 353 -15.72 -7.52 -9.98
N HIS A 354 -16.26 -8.51 -9.27
CA HIS A 354 -17.62 -8.50 -8.74
C HIS A 354 -17.82 -7.51 -7.58
N LEU A 355 -16.73 -7.00 -6.96
CA LEU A 355 -16.80 -6.01 -5.89
C LEU A 355 -16.75 -4.58 -6.46
N PRO A 356 -17.44 -3.60 -5.84
CA PRO A 356 -17.34 -2.20 -6.24
C PRO A 356 -15.91 -1.67 -6.10
N ALA A 357 -15.59 -0.61 -6.87
CA ALA A 357 -14.28 0.03 -6.77
C ALA A 357 -14.13 0.86 -5.50
N ALA A 358 -15.19 1.53 -5.07
CA ALA A 358 -15.27 2.28 -3.83
C ALA A 358 -15.11 1.31 -2.65
N PRO A 359 -13.99 1.33 -1.93
CA PRO A 359 -13.83 0.53 -0.73
C PRO A 359 -14.76 1.12 0.34
N TYR A 360 -15.60 0.33 1.00
CA TYR A 360 -16.39 0.84 2.11
C TYR A 360 -15.58 0.70 3.41
N SER A 361 -14.79 1.73 3.77
CA SER A 361 -14.15 1.83 5.09
C SER A 361 -14.82 2.92 5.90
N PHE A 362 -15.24 2.64 7.13
CA PHE A 362 -15.76 3.68 8.04
C PHE A 362 -14.80 4.86 8.20
N TYR A 363 -13.49 4.58 8.20
CA TYR A 363 -12.51 5.61 8.48
C TYR A 363 -12.49 6.72 7.43
N GLN A 364 -12.60 6.38 6.14
CA GLN A 364 -12.58 7.40 5.07
C GLN A 364 -13.83 8.30 5.09
N PHE A 365 -14.96 7.78 5.62
CA PHE A 365 -16.19 8.56 5.81
C PHE A 365 -16.08 9.56 6.97
N GLY A 366 -14.91 9.74 7.59
CA GLY A 366 -14.62 10.93 8.40
C GLY A 366 -14.46 12.21 7.58
N GLN A 367 -14.28 12.12 6.25
CA GLN A 367 -14.20 13.25 5.32
C GLN A 367 -15.57 13.62 4.75
N LYS A 368 -15.82 14.92 4.54
CA LYS A 368 -17.11 15.41 4.03
C LYS A 368 -17.33 15.02 2.57
N GLY A 369 -16.30 15.08 1.75
CA GLY A 369 -16.37 14.74 0.33
C GLY A 369 -16.79 13.29 0.08
N TRP A 370 -16.30 12.35 0.89
CA TRP A 370 -16.74 10.94 0.82
C TRP A 370 -18.22 10.77 1.21
N GLN A 371 -18.68 11.48 2.24
CA GLN A 371 -20.09 11.45 2.66
C GLN A 371 -21.00 12.02 1.57
N ALA A 372 -20.68 13.20 1.04
CA ALA A 372 -21.45 13.86 -0.01
C ALA A 372 -21.48 13.06 -1.32
N TRP A 373 -20.34 12.50 -1.74
CA TRP A 373 -20.28 11.64 -2.93
C TRP A 373 -21.22 10.43 -2.77
N ARG A 374 -21.19 9.74 -1.63
CA ARG A 374 -22.09 8.61 -1.38
C ARG A 374 -23.56 9.05 -1.36
N GLN A 375 -23.89 10.17 -0.73
CA GLN A 375 -25.26 10.69 -0.69
C GLN A 375 -25.79 11.02 -2.09
N ALA A 376 -25.01 11.73 -2.90
CA ALA A 376 -25.37 12.06 -4.28
C ALA A 376 -25.55 10.80 -5.15
N TRP A 377 -24.72 9.77 -4.94
CA TRP A 377 -24.91 8.46 -5.59
C TRP A 377 -26.23 7.80 -5.17
N GLN A 378 -26.53 7.75 -3.87
CA GLN A 378 -27.77 7.16 -3.35
C GLN A 378 -29.03 7.91 -3.82
N ALA A 379 -28.91 9.22 -4.05
CA ALA A 379 -29.97 10.07 -4.59
C ALA A 379 -30.15 9.91 -6.13
N GLY A 380 -29.25 9.19 -6.81
CA GLY A 380 -29.28 9.03 -8.27
C GLY A 380 -28.85 10.28 -9.04
N GLU A 381 -28.11 11.19 -8.40
CA GLU A 381 -27.69 12.48 -8.98
C GLU A 381 -26.40 12.38 -9.80
N LEU A 382 -25.69 11.25 -9.71
CA LEU A 382 -24.42 11.01 -10.38
C LEU A 382 -24.59 10.14 -11.62
N SER A 383 -23.70 10.32 -12.60
CA SER A 383 -23.66 9.52 -13.82
C SER A 383 -22.24 9.18 -14.25
N GLY A 384 -22.12 8.22 -15.17
CA GLY A 384 -20.84 7.78 -15.72
C GLY A 384 -19.84 7.38 -14.62
N ARG A 385 -18.61 7.87 -14.74
CA ARG A 385 -17.50 7.52 -13.82
C ARG A 385 -17.74 7.89 -12.35
N HIS A 386 -18.56 8.90 -12.08
CA HIS A 386 -18.84 9.33 -10.70
C HIS A 386 -19.81 8.38 -10.00
N ALA A 387 -20.72 7.73 -10.74
CA ALA A 387 -21.57 6.67 -10.21
C ALA A 387 -20.85 5.31 -10.19
N ALA A 388 -20.11 5.00 -11.26
CA ALA A 388 -19.53 3.68 -11.52
C ALA A 388 -18.62 3.13 -10.41
N ILE A 389 -17.99 3.98 -9.58
CA ILE A 389 -17.14 3.46 -8.49
C ILE A 389 -17.93 2.72 -7.41
N TRP A 390 -19.20 3.08 -7.22
CA TRP A 390 -20.09 2.52 -6.20
C TRP A 390 -20.81 1.27 -6.67
N GLU A 391 -20.80 1.04 -7.98
CA GLU A 391 -21.50 -0.06 -8.63
C GLU A 391 -20.64 -1.32 -8.60
N SER A 392 -21.30 -2.47 -8.46
CA SER A 392 -20.65 -3.77 -8.70
C SER A 392 -20.41 -3.94 -10.21
N ASP A 393 -19.62 -4.93 -10.59
CA ASP A 393 -19.25 -5.19 -11.99
C ASP A 393 -18.13 -4.29 -12.56
N GLN A 394 -17.04 -4.17 -11.81
CA GLN A 394 -15.86 -3.40 -12.22
C GLN A 394 -15.10 -4.07 -13.38
N PRO A 395 -14.35 -3.30 -14.21
CA PRO A 395 -13.50 -3.88 -15.24
C PRO A 395 -12.44 -4.80 -14.63
N VAL A 396 -12.19 -5.93 -15.30
CA VAL A 396 -11.15 -6.90 -14.92
C VAL A 396 -9.77 -6.30 -15.16
N GLU A 397 -9.63 -5.59 -16.27
CA GLU A 397 -8.37 -5.01 -16.72
C GLU A 397 -8.55 -3.54 -17.04
N GLU A 398 -7.56 -2.77 -16.64
CA GLU A 398 -7.49 -1.35 -16.92
C GLU A 398 -6.10 -1.02 -17.49
N LEU A 399 -6.07 -0.25 -18.58
CA LEU A 399 -4.83 0.24 -19.20
C LEU A 399 -4.93 1.75 -19.40
N PHE A 400 -3.88 2.49 -19.03
CA PHE A 400 -3.82 3.94 -19.16
C PHE A 400 -2.52 4.37 -19.82
N ASP A 401 -2.58 5.40 -20.65
CA ASP A 401 -1.44 6.22 -21.05
C ASP A 401 -1.43 7.48 -20.17
N THR A 402 -0.64 7.47 -19.10
CA THR A 402 -0.65 8.54 -18.08
C THR A 402 -0.05 9.86 -18.58
N THR A 403 0.60 9.86 -19.75
CA THR A 403 1.05 11.10 -20.38
C THR A 403 -0.12 11.81 -21.09
N ALA A 404 -0.99 11.04 -21.75
CA ALA A 404 -2.17 11.60 -22.43
C ALA A 404 -3.36 11.81 -21.47
N ASP A 405 -3.47 10.96 -20.45
CA ASP A 405 -4.51 10.99 -19.43
C ASP A 405 -3.88 10.90 -18.02
N PRO A 406 -3.39 12.01 -17.48
CA PRO A 406 -2.72 12.03 -16.17
C PRO A 406 -3.65 11.66 -15.01
N TRP A 407 -4.97 11.71 -15.24
CA TRP A 407 -5.99 11.35 -14.27
C TRP A 407 -6.50 9.92 -14.46
N GLU A 408 -6.02 9.15 -15.44
CA GLU A 408 -6.38 7.74 -15.64
C GLU A 408 -7.89 7.50 -15.59
N VAL A 409 -8.64 8.35 -16.30
CA VAL A 409 -10.11 8.32 -16.38
C VAL A 409 -10.63 7.64 -17.63
N THR A 410 -9.75 7.33 -18.58
CA THR A 410 -10.05 6.65 -19.85
C THR A 410 -9.37 5.29 -19.86
N ASN A 411 -10.14 4.22 -19.67
CA ASN A 411 -9.61 2.86 -19.77
C ASN A 411 -9.41 2.46 -21.23
N LEU A 412 -8.18 2.14 -21.62
CA LEU A 412 -7.77 1.72 -22.96
C LEU A 412 -7.78 0.19 -23.16
N ALA A 413 -8.20 -0.58 -22.15
CA ALA A 413 -8.14 -2.05 -22.20
C ALA A 413 -8.97 -2.65 -23.35
N ASP A 414 -10.07 -2.02 -23.72
CA ASP A 414 -10.94 -2.48 -24.82
C ASP A 414 -10.60 -1.84 -26.18
N ASP A 415 -9.61 -0.94 -26.23
CA ASP A 415 -9.20 -0.28 -27.47
C ASP A 415 -8.34 -1.24 -28.32
N PRO A 416 -8.74 -1.57 -29.57
CA PRO A 416 -7.99 -2.46 -30.45
C PRO A 416 -6.54 -2.01 -30.72
N SER A 417 -6.27 -0.70 -30.69
CA SER A 417 -4.95 -0.12 -30.98
C SER A 417 -3.93 -0.37 -29.85
N TYR A 418 -4.39 -0.65 -28.63
CA TYR A 418 -3.55 -0.90 -27.47
C TYR A 418 -3.43 -2.38 -27.09
N GLN A 419 -4.03 -3.32 -27.84
CA GLN A 419 -4.04 -4.75 -27.47
C GLN A 419 -2.65 -5.37 -27.36
N VAL A 420 -1.70 -4.97 -28.20
CA VAL A 420 -0.31 -5.43 -28.11
C VAL A 420 0.33 -4.97 -26.80
N ARG A 421 0.09 -3.72 -26.39
CA ARG A 421 0.59 -3.16 -25.13
C ARG A 421 -0.07 -3.82 -23.92
N LEU A 422 -1.39 -4.00 -23.96
CA LEU A 422 -2.17 -4.68 -22.93
C LEU A 422 -1.65 -6.11 -22.72
N GLN A 423 -1.51 -6.90 -23.79
CA GLN A 423 -1.02 -8.27 -23.72
C GLN A 423 0.40 -8.34 -23.15
N ALA A 424 1.31 -7.47 -23.59
CA ALA A 424 2.67 -7.43 -23.07
C ALA A 424 2.71 -7.15 -21.55
N MET A 425 1.92 -6.18 -21.07
CA MET A 425 1.85 -5.87 -19.64
C MET A 425 1.13 -6.96 -18.84
N ARG A 426 0.13 -7.64 -19.41
CA ARG A 426 -0.56 -8.79 -18.81
C ARG A 426 0.40 -9.96 -18.57
N GLU A 427 1.17 -10.33 -19.59
CA GLU A 427 2.18 -11.39 -19.49
C GLU A 427 3.29 -11.01 -18.50
N ALA A 428 3.76 -9.77 -18.56
CA ALA A 428 4.74 -9.22 -17.64
C ALA A 428 4.24 -9.25 -16.18
N LEU A 429 2.96 -9.00 -15.95
CA LEU A 429 2.37 -9.06 -14.62
C LEU A 429 2.33 -10.51 -14.11
N ALA A 430 1.82 -11.44 -14.92
CA ALA A 430 1.77 -12.86 -14.57
C ALA A 430 3.16 -13.41 -14.24
N ALA A 431 4.17 -13.09 -15.05
CA ALA A 431 5.55 -13.51 -14.83
C ALA A 431 6.11 -13.01 -13.49
N ARG A 432 5.79 -11.76 -13.08
CA ARG A 432 6.20 -11.23 -11.78
C ARG A 432 5.47 -11.89 -10.62
N MET A 433 4.18 -12.15 -10.75
CA MET A 433 3.43 -12.87 -9.71
C MET A 433 3.98 -14.27 -9.47
N VAL A 434 4.41 -14.98 -10.53
CA VAL A 434 5.13 -16.26 -10.42
C VAL A 434 6.50 -16.07 -9.77
N ARG A 435 7.33 -15.17 -10.31
CA ARG A 435 8.70 -14.93 -9.82
C ARG A 435 8.74 -14.58 -8.34
N TYR A 436 7.81 -13.75 -7.90
CA TYR A 436 7.75 -13.23 -6.54
C TYR A 436 6.99 -14.13 -5.58
N ARG A 437 6.43 -15.25 -6.07
CA ARG A 437 5.58 -16.16 -5.31
C ARG A 437 4.50 -15.38 -4.55
N ASP A 438 3.72 -14.62 -5.30
CA ASP A 438 2.71 -13.70 -4.79
C ASP A 438 1.74 -14.39 -3.80
N THR A 439 1.94 -14.13 -2.51
CA THR A 439 1.16 -14.68 -1.40
C THR A 439 -0.25 -14.10 -1.34
N GLY A 440 -0.60 -13.09 -2.14
CA GLY A 440 -1.98 -12.64 -2.29
C GLY A 440 -2.88 -13.69 -2.94
N LEU A 441 -2.31 -14.69 -3.61
CA LEU A 441 -3.04 -15.86 -4.11
C LEU A 441 -3.47 -16.84 -3.00
N ILE A 442 -3.02 -16.62 -1.76
CA ILE A 442 -3.42 -17.36 -0.58
C ILE A 442 -4.42 -16.50 0.21
N PRO A 443 -5.66 -16.97 0.43
CA PRO A 443 -6.59 -16.26 1.30
C PRO A 443 -6.04 -16.15 2.73
N GLU A 444 -6.07 -14.96 3.30
CA GLU A 444 -5.54 -14.69 4.65
C GLU A 444 -6.06 -15.67 5.74
N PRO A 445 -7.35 -16.08 5.75
CA PRO A 445 -7.84 -17.07 6.71
C PRO A 445 -7.14 -18.44 6.64
N MET A 446 -6.49 -18.77 5.52
CA MET A 446 -5.74 -20.02 5.38
C MET A 446 -4.32 -19.96 5.98
N PHE A 447 -3.79 -18.77 6.30
CA PHE A 447 -2.40 -18.62 6.74
C PHE A 447 -2.08 -19.48 7.98
N PRO A 448 -2.88 -19.46 9.07
CA PRO A 448 -2.56 -20.23 10.26
C PRO A 448 -2.60 -21.75 10.04
N GLN A 449 -3.36 -22.22 9.05
CA GLN A 449 -3.47 -23.65 8.73
C GLN A 449 -2.36 -24.11 7.78
N LEU A 450 -2.01 -23.30 6.78
CA LEU A 450 -0.97 -23.62 5.79
C LEU A 450 0.45 -23.41 6.33
N ALA A 451 0.63 -22.44 7.24
CA ALA A 451 1.92 -22.13 7.87
C ALA A 451 1.75 -21.89 9.39
N PRO A 452 1.44 -22.93 10.19
CA PRO A 452 1.18 -22.76 11.62
C PRO A 452 2.38 -22.15 12.36
N GLY A 453 2.21 -20.94 12.89
CA GLY A 453 3.26 -20.19 13.60
C GLY A 453 4.48 -19.83 12.75
N LYS A 454 4.38 -19.93 11.41
CA LYS A 454 5.48 -19.69 10.48
C LYS A 454 5.08 -18.62 9.45
N PRO A 455 6.05 -17.96 8.81
CA PRO A 455 5.78 -17.07 7.69
C PRO A 455 5.08 -17.80 6.56
N ILE A 456 3.98 -17.23 6.04
CA ILE A 456 3.27 -17.81 4.89
C ILE A 456 4.16 -17.88 3.63
N ALA A 457 5.16 -17.00 3.53
CA ALA A 457 6.16 -17.02 2.48
C ALA A 457 7.00 -18.32 2.47
N ASP A 458 7.15 -19.00 3.61
CA ASP A 458 7.85 -20.29 3.65
C ASP A 458 7.01 -21.39 2.99
N PHE A 459 5.69 -21.40 3.21
CA PHE A 459 4.76 -22.28 2.48
C PHE A 459 4.81 -21.99 0.98
N ALA A 460 4.78 -20.70 0.59
CA ALA A 460 4.87 -20.29 -0.80
C ALA A 460 6.18 -20.73 -1.48
N ARG A 461 7.29 -20.69 -0.73
CA ARG A 461 8.60 -21.17 -1.22
C ARG A 461 8.65 -22.68 -1.34
N SER A 462 8.07 -23.43 -0.41
CA SER A 462 8.09 -24.90 -0.43
C SER A 462 7.15 -25.53 -1.45
N HIS A 463 6.22 -24.76 -2.01
CA HIS A 463 5.28 -25.17 -3.06
C HIS A 463 5.41 -24.31 -4.33
N GLN A 464 6.61 -23.77 -4.59
CA GLN A 464 6.83 -22.80 -5.68
C GLN A 464 6.50 -23.36 -7.07
N GLU A 465 6.52 -24.67 -7.25
CA GLU A 465 6.11 -25.36 -8.47
C GLU A 465 4.60 -25.23 -8.76
N GLU A 466 3.76 -24.94 -7.76
CA GLU A 466 2.33 -24.67 -7.96
C GLU A 466 2.07 -23.27 -8.52
N TRP A 467 3.01 -22.32 -8.39
CA TRP A 467 2.76 -20.90 -8.69
C TRP A 467 2.39 -20.59 -10.14
N PRO A 468 3.04 -21.18 -11.17
CA PRO A 468 2.65 -20.94 -12.56
C PRO A 468 1.18 -21.28 -12.82
N GLU A 469 0.74 -22.48 -12.41
CA GLU A 469 -0.66 -22.92 -12.60
C GLU A 469 -1.62 -22.12 -11.71
N LEU A 470 -1.21 -21.72 -10.51
CA LEU A 470 -2.04 -20.94 -9.60
C LEU A 470 -2.28 -19.52 -10.13
N VAL A 471 -1.25 -18.87 -10.69
CA VAL A 471 -1.37 -17.56 -11.35
C VAL A 471 -2.28 -17.68 -12.57
N GLU A 472 -2.08 -18.68 -13.42
CA GLU A 472 -2.93 -18.93 -14.58
C GLU A 472 -4.40 -19.12 -14.16
N LEU A 473 -4.66 -19.95 -13.15
CA LEU A 473 -6.01 -20.17 -12.62
C LEU A 473 -6.62 -18.90 -12.03
N ALA A 474 -5.84 -18.06 -11.34
CA ALA A 474 -6.34 -16.79 -10.81
C ALA A 474 -6.71 -15.79 -11.91
N PHE A 475 -5.93 -15.74 -13.00
CA PHE A 475 -6.28 -14.95 -14.19
C PHE A 475 -7.57 -15.48 -14.82
N LEU A 476 -7.65 -16.79 -15.08
CA LEU A 476 -8.83 -17.42 -15.64
C LEU A 476 -10.08 -17.21 -14.79
N ALA A 477 -9.99 -17.44 -13.49
CA ALA A 477 -11.10 -17.26 -12.55
C ALA A 477 -11.62 -15.82 -12.54
N SER A 478 -10.76 -14.83 -12.80
CA SER A 478 -11.14 -13.42 -12.82
C SER A 478 -11.54 -12.89 -14.20
N ALA A 479 -11.37 -13.68 -15.27
CA ALA A 479 -11.54 -13.22 -16.66
C ALA A 479 -13.01 -13.07 -17.12
N ARG A 480 -13.97 -13.65 -16.39
CA ARG A 480 -15.42 -13.68 -16.75
C ARG A 480 -15.74 -14.45 -18.03
N GLU A 481 -15.00 -15.51 -18.28
CA GLU A 481 -15.15 -16.37 -19.45
C GLU A 481 -16.05 -17.58 -19.12
N VAL A 482 -17.27 -17.62 -19.68
CA VAL A 482 -18.29 -18.65 -19.40
C VAL A 482 -17.87 -20.05 -19.87
N ASP A 483 -17.12 -20.11 -20.97
CA ASP A 483 -16.57 -21.34 -21.52
C ASP A 483 -15.53 -22.01 -20.59
N GLN A 484 -15.05 -21.30 -19.56
CA GLN A 484 -14.15 -21.84 -18.55
C GLN A 484 -14.86 -22.57 -17.39
N VAL A 485 -16.20 -22.55 -17.32
CA VAL A 485 -16.97 -23.24 -16.27
C VAL A 485 -16.58 -24.73 -16.13
N PRO A 486 -16.39 -25.52 -17.20
CA PRO A 486 -15.94 -26.92 -17.07
C PRO A 486 -14.60 -27.07 -16.35
N LEU A 487 -13.64 -26.18 -16.62
CA LEU A 487 -12.34 -26.19 -15.96
C LEU A 487 -12.47 -25.74 -14.49
N LEU A 488 -13.26 -24.71 -14.20
CA LEU A 488 -13.54 -24.31 -12.82
C LEU A 488 -14.13 -25.47 -12.02
N ARG A 489 -15.11 -26.20 -12.57
CA ARG A 489 -15.68 -27.39 -11.93
C ARG A 489 -14.65 -28.47 -11.64
N GLN A 490 -13.73 -28.74 -12.57
CA GLN A 490 -12.63 -29.66 -12.33
C GLN A 490 -11.74 -29.18 -11.17
N LYS A 491 -11.44 -27.88 -11.10
CA LYS A 491 -10.56 -27.30 -10.08
C LYS A 491 -11.24 -27.17 -8.70
N LEU A 492 -12.57 -27.11 -8.61
CA LEU A 492 -13.31 -27.20 -7.34
C LEU A 492 -13.05 -28.52 -6.59
N ALA A 493 -12.66 -29.59 -7.30
CA ALA A 493 -12.30 -30.88 -6.73
C ALA A 493 -10.77 -31.11 -6.62
N ALA A 494 -9.95 -30.08 -6.85
CA ALA A 494 -8.49 -30.22 -6.83
C ALA A 494 -7.95 -30.56 -5.43
N LYS A 495 -6.81 -31.24 -5.36
CA LYS A 495 -6.11 -31.51 -4.08
C LYS A 495 -5.65 -30.23 -3.39
N SER A 496 -5.16 -29.26 -4.16
CA SER A 496 -4.67 -27.98 -3.65
C SER A 496 -5.86 -27.12 -3.16
N PRO A 497 -5.87 -26.68 -1.88
CA PRO A 497 -6.94 -25.81 -1.37
C PRO A 497 -6.98 -24.46 -2.07
N LEU A 498 -5.83 -23.98 -2.57
CA LEU A 498 -5.74 -22.72 -3.29
C LEU A 498 -6.45 -22.80 -4.65
N LYS A 499 -6.32 -23.94 -5.35
CA LYS A 499 -7.03 -24.16 -6.61
C LYS A 499 -8.55 -24.23 -6.41
N ARG A 500 -9.00 -24.84 -5.30
CA ARG A 500 -10.42 -24.86 -4.94
C ARG A 500 -10.95 -23.45 -4.65
N PHE A 501 -10.18 -22.64 -3.90
CA PHE A 501 -10.51 -21.25 -3.63
C PHE A 501 -10.70 -20.45 -4.92
N TRP A 502 -9.71 -20.44 -5.81
CA TRP A 502 -9.76 -19.67 -7.05
C TRP A 502 -10.84 -20.18 -8.02
N ALA A 503 -11.10 -21.49 -8.04
CA ALA A 503 -12.21 -22.05 -8.81
C ALA A 503 -13.58 -21.56 -8.31
N ALA A 504 -13.78 -21.54 -6.99
CA ALA A 504 -15.00 -21.04 -6.37
C ALA A 504 -15.15 -19.52 -6.55
N GLN A 505 -14.04 -18.77 -6.48
CA GLN A 505 -13.99 -17.35 -6.80
C GLN A 505 -14.42 -17.09 -8.25
N GLY A 506 -13.99 -17.92 -9.21
CA GLY A 506 -14.43 -17.83 -10.60
C GLY A 506 -15.93 -18.08 -10.76
N CYS A 507 -16.47 -19.06 -10.03
CA CYS A 507 -17.90 -19.31 -10.03
C CYS A 507 -18.69 -18.14 -9.42
N LEU A 508 -18.18 -17.54 -8.33
CA LEU A 508 -18.75 -16.32 -7.74
C LEU A 508 -18.78 -15.16 -8.74
N ILE A 509 -17.67 -14.94 -9.46
CA ILE A 509 -17.54 -13.85 -10.44
C ILE A 509 -18.50 -14.03 -11.63
N LEU A 510 -18.69 -15.26 -12.10
CA LEU A 510 -19.64 -15.59 -13.17
C LEU A 510 -21.11 -15.55 -12.72
N GLY A 511 -21.37 -15.55 -11.41
CA GLY A 511 -22.71 -15.52 -10.84
C GLY A 511 -23.59 -16.64 -11.42
N LYS A 512 -24.78 -16.29 -11.92
CA LYS A 512 -25.75 -17.25 -12.49
C LYS A 512 -25.19 -18.07 -13.66
N GLN A 513 -24.17 -17.59 -14.37
CA GLN A 513 -23.55 -18.33 -15.48
C GLN A 513 -22.77 -19.56 -14.99
N ALA A 514 -22.40 -19.61 -13.70
CA ALA A 514 -21.76 -20.75 -13.06
C ALA A 514 -22.75 -21.78 -12.47
N ALA A 515 -24.05 -21.70 -12.79
CA ALA A 515 -25.05 -22.67 -12.31
C ALA A 515 -24.66 -24.15 -12.48
N PRO A 516 -23.97 -24.58 -13.57
CA PRO A 516 -23.51 -25.97 -13.69
C PRO A 516 -22.53 -26.43 -12.60
N ALA A 517 -21.88 -25.51 -11.87
CA ALA A 517 -20.94 -25.80 -10.79
C ALA A 517 -21.60 -25.91 -9.41
N GLU A 518 -22.92 -25.73 -9.31
CA GLU A 518 -23.66 -25.78 -8.04
C GLU A 518 -23.39 -27.05 -7.20
N PRO A 519 -23.34 -28.29 -7.78
CA PRO A 519 -23.06 -29.49 -7.00
C PRO A 519 -21.68 -29.46 -6.33
N GLU A 520 -20.65 -29.03 -7.05
CA GLU A 520 -19.29 -28.93 -6.54
C GLU A 520 -19.16 -27.80 -5.50
N LEU A 521 -19.85 -26.68 -5.69
CA LEU A 521 -19.90 -25.61 -4.69
C LEU A 521 -20.59 -26.07 -3.39
N LYS A 522 -21.67 -26.85 -3.48
CA LYS A 522 -22.30 -27.45 -2.29
C LYS A 522 -21.36 -28.42 -1.58
N ALA A 523 -20.58 -29.20 -2.31
CA ALA A 523 -19.57 -30.08 -1.72
C ALA A 523 -18.50 -29.30 -0.96
N LEU A 524 -18.10 -28.12 -1.46
CA LEU A 524 -17.15 -27.24 -0.77
C LEU A 524 -17.65 -26.68 0.56
N LEU A 525 -18.95 -26.70 0.86
CA LEU A 525 -19.44 -26.28 2.18
C LEU A 525 -18.94 -27.19 3.32
N SER A 526 -18.35 -28.34 3.00
CA SER A 526 -17.66 -29.23 3.95
C SER A 526 -16.14 -29.24 3.78
N ASP A 527 -15.56 -28.30 3.04
CA ASP A 527 -14.10 -28.21 2.83
C ASP A 527 -13.35 -28.00 4.16
N PRO A 528 -12.14 -28.58 4.35
CA PRO A 528 -11.36 -28.35 5.57
C PRO A 528 -11.01 -26.88 5.82
N PHE A 529 -10.88 -26.06 4.77
CA PHE A 529 -10.49 -24.66 4.88
C PHE A 529 -11.71 -23.73 4.86
N SER A 530 -11.85 -22.90 5.90
CA SER A 530 -12.97 -21.95 6.04
C SER A 530 -13.10 -21.01 4.84
N ALA A 531 -11.98 -20.51 4.31
CA ALA A 531 -12.01 -19.62 3.14
C ALA A 531 -12.69 -20.26 1.92
N ASN A 532 -12.54 -21.57 1.71
CA ASN A 532 -13.23 -22.30 0.63
C ASN A 532 -14.73 -22.40 0.89
N ARG A 533 -15.13 -22.71 2.14
CA ARG A 533 -16.53 -22.78 2.55
C ARG A 533 -17.23 -21.41 2.38
N ILE A 534 -16.54 -20.33 2.78
CA ILE A 534 -17.04 -18.96 2.73
C ILE A 534 -17.28 -18.51 1.28
N VAL A 535 -16.28 -18.66 0.39
CA VAL A 535 -16.44 -18.25 -1.02
C VAL A 535 -17.47 -19.14 -1.74
N ALA A 536 -17.54 -20.43 -1.41
CA ALA A 536 -18.56 -21.32 -1.96
C ALA A 536 -19.97 -20.91 -1.52
N ALA A 537 -20.16 -20.57 -0.24
CA ALA A 537 -21.42 -20.03 0.26
C ALA A 537 -21.80 -18.73 -0.46
N GLN A 538 -20.85 -17.82 -0.66
CA GLN A 538 -21.09 -16.59 -1.41
C GLN A 538 -21.51 -16.85 -2.87
N ALA A 539 -20.81 -17.77 -3.56
CA ALA A 539 -21.15 -18.16 -4.93
C ALA A 539 -22.57 -18.77 -4.98
N LEU A 540 -22.91 -19.66 -4.03
CA LEU A 540 -24.24 -20.27 -3.92
C LEU A 540 -25.34 -19.23 -3.67
N ALA A 541 -25.09 -18.20 -2.87
CA ALA A 541 -26.03 -17.09 -2.70
C ALA A 541 -26.34 -16.42 -4.06
N GLY A 542 -25.31 -16.18 -4.89
CA GLY A 542 -25.46 -15.66 -6.25
C GLY A 542 -26.21 -16.59 -7.22
N LEU A 543 -26.23 -17.90 -6.94
CA LEU A 543 -27.02 -18.91 -7.66
C LEU A 543 -28.45 -19.05 -7.13
N GLY A 544 -28.86 -18.25 -6.14
CA GLY A 544 -30.20 -18.29 -5.54
C GLY A 544 -30.33 -19.17 -4.30
N GLN A 545 -29.24 -19.78 -3.81
CA GLN A 545 -29.22 -20.62 -2.61
C GLN A 545 -28.93 -19.79 -1.34
N ARG A 546 -29.59 -18.62 -1.20
CA ARG A 546 -29.28 -17.63 -0.15
C ARG A 546 -29.42 -18.19 1.26
N GLU A 547 -30.48 -18.92 1.57
CA GLU A 547 -30.72 -19.46 2.92
C GLU A 547 -29.60 -20.41 3.36
N ALA A 548 -29.22 -21.35 2.49
CA ALA A 548 -28.12 -22.29 2.76
C ALA A 548 -26.78 -21.56 2.91
N ALA A 549 -26.54 -20.54 2.07
CA ALA A 549 -25.35 -19.72 2.14
C ALA A 549 -25.25 -18.96 3.47
N VAL A 550 -26.30 -18.25 3.89
CA VAL A 550 -26.31 -17.50 5.16
C VAL A 550 -26.15 -18.45 6.34
N LYS A 551 -26.83 -19.59 6.33
CA LYS A 551 -26.66 -20.61 7.38
C LYS A 551 -25.20 -21.05 7.52
N GLN A 552 -24.51 -21.32 6.41
CA GLN A 552 -23.09 -21.65 6.46
C GLN A 552 -22.25 -20.49 7.00
N LEU A 553 -22.46 -19.28 6.52
CA LEU A 553 -21.69 -18.10 6.94
C LEU A 553 -21.87 -17.80 8.43
N LEU A 554 -23.09 -17.91 8.97
CA LEU A 554 -23.33 -17.77 10.40
C LEU A 554 -22.64 -18.86 11.23
N ALA A 555 -22.48 -20.07 10.69
CA ALA A 555 -21.71 -21.14 11.34
C ALA A 555 -20.21 -20.80 11.37
N GLU A 556 -19.64 -20.25 10.29
CA GLU A 556 -18.25 -19.76 10.29
C GLU A 556 -18.05 -18.60 11.28
N LEU A 557 -19.05 -17.75 11.42
CA LEU A 557 -19.03 -16.60 12.33
C LEU A 557 -19.14 -17.03 13.82
N ALA A 558 -19.54 -18.26 14.13
CA ALA A 558 -19.63 -18.73 15.51
C ALA A 558 -18.26 -18.99 16.17
N ASP A 559 -17.21 -19.19 15.37
CA ASP A 559 -15.87 -19.56 15.83
C ASP A 559 -14.92 -18.35 15.97
N PHE A 560 -14.79 -17.85 17.20
CA PHE A 560 -13.97 -16.68 17.52
C PHE A 560 -12.47 -16.97 17.64
N ASP A 561 -12.04 -18.24 17.55
CA ASP A 561 -10.62 -18.60 17.64
C ASP A 561 -9.87 -18.30 16.32
N HIS A 562 -10.60 -17.89 15.28
CA HIS A 562 -10.09 -17.57 13.95
C HIS A 562 -10.49 -16.15 13.50
N PRO A 563 -9.82 -15.08 13.98
CA PRO A 563 -10.21 -13.70 13.69
C PRO A 563 -10.18 -13.33 12.20
N TYR A 564 -9.27 -13.88 11.41
CA TYR A 564 -9.25 -13.67 9.95
C TYR A 564 -10.46 -14.33 9.27
N THR A 565 -10.88 -15.51 9.73
CA THR A 565 -12.12 -16.15 9.28
C THR A 565 -13.32 -15.27 9.62
N GLN A 566 -13.42 -14.76 10.85
CA GLN A 566 -14.48 -13.84 11.28
C GLN A 566 -14.56 -12.63 10.34
N GLN A 567 -13.42 -11.96 10.11
CA GLN A 567 -13.35 -10.76 9.30
C GLN A 567 -13.75 -11.03 7.83
N PHE A 568 -13.30 -12.15 7.26
CA PHE A 568 -13.66 -12.54 5.91
C PHE A 568 -15.16 -12.86 5.78
N THR A 569 -15.70 -13.64 6.72
CA THR A 569 -17.13 -13.99 6.77
C THR A 569 -18.02 -12.76 6.92
N SER A 570 -17.66 -11.81 7.80
CA SER A 570 -18.39 -10.56 7.98
C SER A 570 -18.49 -9.73 6.70
N ASN A 571 -17.39 -9.66 5.93
CA ASN A 571 -17.38 -8.98 4.63
C ASN A 571 -18.30 -9.66 3.63
N VAL A 572 -18.31 -11.00 3.60
CA VAL A 572 -19.20 -11.75 2.73
C VAL A 572 -20.66 -11.53 3.12
N LEU A 573 -21.01 -11.59 4.41
CA LEU A 573 -22.35 -11.27 4.90
C LEU A 573 -22.80 -9.85 4.50
N GLN A 574 -21.89 -8.87 4.56
CA GLN A 574 -22.16 -7.52 4.05
C GLN A 574 -22.45 -7.51 2.54
N SER A 575 -21.62 -8.21 1.75
CA SER A 575 -21.77 -8.25 0.28
C SER A 575 -23.08 -8.88 -0.20
N ILE A 576 -23.68 -9.77 0.59
CA ILE A 576 -24.95 -10.44 0.27
C ILE A 576 -26.15 -9.84 1.04
N ALA A 577 -25.97 -8.66 1.66
CA ALA A 577 -26.98 -7.98 2.47
C ALA A 577 -27.60 -8.88 3.55
N ALA A 578 -26.75 -9.51 4.36
CA ALA A 578 -27.12 -10.44 5.43
C ALA A 578 -26.51 -10.08 6.81
N LEU A 579 -26.05 -8.83 7.00
CA LEU A 579 -25.52 -8.39 8.30
C LEU A 579 -26.59 -8.37 9.40
N GLU A 580 -27.84 -8.07 9.05
CA GLU A 580 -28.97 -8.06 9.99
C GLU A 580 -29.27 -9.45 10.57
N GLU A 581 -28.89 -10.52 9.86
CA GLU A 581 -29.10 -11.91 10.28
C GLU A 581 -28.07 -12.39 11.31
N ILE A 582 -27.07 -11.59 11.65
CA ILE A 582 -26.09 -11.91 12.68
C ILE A 582 -26.79 -11.98 14.06
N PRO A 583 -26.71 -13.09 14.82
CA PRO A 583 -27.41 -13.21 16.10
C PRO A 583 -26.96 -12.15 17.12
N GLN A 584 -27.90 -11.65 17.93
CA GLN A 584 -27.58 -10.73 19.04
C GLN A 584 -26.51 -11.28 19.99
N GLN A 585 -26.55 -12.60 20.25
CA GLN A 585 -25.52 -13.27 21.06
C GLN A 585 -24.11 -13.13 20.48
N TRP A 586 -23.97 -13.12 19.15
CA TRP A 586 -22.68 -12.89 18.51
C TRP A 586 -22.19 -11.46 18.77
N VAL A 587 -23.08 -10.46 18.62
CA VAL A 587 -22.77 -9.04 18.86
C VAL A 587 -22.28 -8.84 20.30
N GLU A 588 -23.00 -9.39 21.27
CA GLU A 588 -22.62 -9.32 22.70
C GLU A 588 -21.27 -9.96 22.99
N LYS A 589 -20.94 -11.08 22.32
CA LYS A 589 -19.65 -11.76 22.47
C LYS A 589 -18.52 -10.95 21.80
N ALA A 590 -18.77 -10.41 20.62
CA ALA A 590 -17.81 -9.59 19.87
C ALA A 590 -17.41 -8.33 20.66
N LEU A 591 -18.36 -7.66 21.32
CA LEU A 591 -18.11 -6.49 22.17
C LEU A 591 -17.27 -6.78 23.42
N ARG A 592 -17.17 -8.06 23.83
CA ARG A 592 -16.35 -8.50 24.98
C ARG A 592 -14.94 -8.94 24.58
N LEU A 593 -14.61 -8.94 23.29
CA LEU A 593 -13.28 -9.29 22.81
C LEU A 593 -12.24 -8.28 23.33
N LYS A 594 -11.05 -8.79 23.64
CA LYS A 594 -9.91 -7.92 23.95
C LYS A 594 -9.56 -7.10 22.72
N GLU A 595 -9.47 -5.78 22.89
CA GLU A 595 -9.04 -4.87 21.86
C GLU A 595 -7.56 -5.14 21.49
N ASN A 596 -7.34 -5.54 20.24
CA ASN A 596 -6.05 -5.78 19.63
C ASN A 596 -6.21 -5.72 18.09
N ALA A 597 -5.10 -5.75 17.34
CA ALA A 597 -5.11 -5.62 15.89
C ALA A 597 -5.96 -6.70 15.15
N GLN A 598 -6.13 -7.89 15.74
CA GLN A 598 -6.90 -8.98 15.14
C GLN A 598 -8.41 -8.83 15.38
N ASN A 599 -8.80 -8.27 16.52
CA ASN A 599 -10.21 -8.16 16.93
C ASN A 599 -10.83 -6.79 16.63
N GLU A 600 -10.01 -5.77 16.36
CA GLU A 600 -10.45 -4.39 16.18
C GLU A 600 -11.61 -4.25 15.18
N TYR A 601 -11.52 -4.89 14.02
CA TYR A 601 -12.56 -4.80 12.98
C TYR A 601 -13.85 -5.51 13.36
N ILE A 602 -13.75 -6.62 14.10
CA ILE A 602 -14.91 -7.35 14.61
C ILE A 602 -15.64 -6.53 15.67
N ILE A 603 -14.90 -5.87 16.56
CA ILE A 603 -15.47 -4.96 17.57
C ILE A 603 -16.14 -3.76 16.89
N ARG A 604 -15.51 -3.16 15.87
CA ARG A 604 -16.10 -2.05 15.09
C ARG A 604 -17.42 -2.47 14.42
N LEU A 605 -17.45 -3.64 13.78
CA LEU A 605 -18.68 -4.17 13.19
C LEU A 605 -19.76 -4.39 14.25
N ALA A 606 -19.41 -4.95 15.40
CA ALA A 606 -20.37 -5.17 16.48
C ALA A 606 -20.97 -3.85 16.99
N ASN A 607 -20.16 -2.80 17.18
CA ASN A 607 -20.66 -1.47 17.54
C ASN A 607 -21.63 -0.91 16.48
N ARG A 608 -21.29 -1.02 15.20
CA ARG A 608 -22.17 -0.61 14.10
C ARG A 608 -23.52 -1.32 14.14
N LEU A 609 -23.52 -2.64 14.35
CA LEU A 609 -24.76 -3.42 14.43
C LEU A 609 -25.62 -3.03 15.65
N VAL A 610 -25.01 -2.53 16.73
CA VAL A 610 -25.77 -1.97 17.87
C VAL A 610 -26.45 -0.67 17.46
N GLU A 611 -25.74 0.22 16.77
CA GLU A 611 -26.28 1.49 16.28
C GLU A 611 -27.42 1.25 15.29
N GLU A 612 -27.20 0.40 14.27
CA GLU A 612 -28.20 0.08 13.23
C GLU A 612 -29.45 -0.64 13.77
N ARG A 613 -29.37 -1.31 14.93
CA ARG A 613 -30.53 -1.97 15.58
C ARG A 613 -31.30 -1.06 16.52
N ALA A 614 -30.72 0.08 16.89
CA ALA A 614 -31.34 1.08 17.75
C ALA A 614 -32.16 2.10 16.95
N GLU A 615 -31.87 2.25 15.66
CA GLU A 615 -32.65 2.98 14.65
C GLU A 615 -33.82 2.14 14.13
#